data_AF-A0A1Z3UAW0-F1
#
_entry.id   AF-A0A1Z3UAW0-F1
#
_cell.length_a   1.000
_cell.length_b   1.000
_cell.length_c   1.000
_cell.angle_alpha   90.00
_cell.angle_beta   90.00
_cell.angle_gamma   90.00
#
_symmetry.space_group_name_H-M   'P 1'
#
loop_
_entity.id
_entity.type
_entity.pdbx_description
1 polymer ?
#
loop_
_entity_poly.entity_id
_entity_poly.type
_entity_poly.pdbx_seq_one_letter_code
_entity_poly.pdbx_strand_id
1 'polypeptide(L)'
;MSESREEAIKRLQDSASALEARTTAEKSAELTGHQVSGQAYKIIAELLGGVFVGLAFGAIADWALGTRPWGLIGGVLLGFALSIYMARRTANRLMAQAKAQGTTAPAEPYVEADEDGER
;
A
#
# COMPACT_ATOMS: atom_id res chain seq x y z
N MET A 1 34.43 50.22 -5.51
CA MET A 1 33.14 49.51 -5.66
C MET A 1 33.26 48.19 -4.92
N SER A 2 32.85 48.16 -3.66
CA SER A 2 32.75 46.92 -2.87
C SER A 2 31.28 46.51 -2.89
N GLU A 3 30.87 45.72 -3.88
CA GLU A 3 29.67 44.88 -3.70
C GLU A 3 29.87 44.11 -2.39
N SER A 4 28.96 44.36 -1.43
CA SER A 4 29.19 44.03 -0.03
C SER A 4 29.38 42.53 0.12
N ARG A 5 30.39 42.12 0.89
CA ARG A 5 30.63 40.72 1.25
C ARG A 5 29.38 40.03 1.81
N GLU A 6 28.46 40.80 2.39
CA GLU A 6 27.16 40.34 2.84
C GLU A 6 26.27 39.84 1.70
N GLU A 7 26.30 40.46 0.53
CA GLU A 7 25.56 39.96 -0.63
C GLU A 7 26.13 38.64 -1.13
N ALA A 8 27.46 38.51 -1.12
CA ALA A 8 28.11 37.24 -1.49
C ALA A 8 27.75 36.12 -0.51
N ILE A 9 27.77 36.41 0.80
CA ILE A 9 27.38 35.44 1.85
C ILE A 9 25.90 35.06 1.71
N LYS A 10 25.01 36.05 1.51
CA LYS A 10 23.58 35.82 1.34
C LYS A 10 23.28 34.93 0.13
N ARG A 11 23.95 35.16 -1.01
CA ARG A 11 23.78 34.33 -2.23
C ARG A 11 24.29 32.90 -2.02
N LEU A 12 25.37 32.72 -1.26
CA LEU A 12 25.86 31.39 -0.89
C LEU A 12 24.87 30.65 0.01
N GLN A 13 24.27 31.35 0.98
CA GLN A 13 23.26 30.77 1.86
C GLN A 13 21.98 30.40 1.11
N ASP A 14 21.50 31.26 0.21
CA ASP A 14 20.36 30.97 -0.66
C ASP A 14 20.63 29.75 -1.55
N SER A 15 21.83 29.66 -2.12
CA SER A 15 22.25 28.52 -2.95
C SER A 15 22.35 27.23 -2.13
N ALA A 16 22.85 27.31 -0.89
CA ALA A 16 22.95 26.18 0.03
C ALA A 16 21.55 25.69 0.45
N SER A 17 20.66 26.59 0.86
CA SER A 17 19.27 26.24 1.22
C SER A 17 18.49 25.69 0.03
N ALA A 18 18.70 26.23 -1.17
CA ALA A 18 18.08 25.69 -2.38
C ALA A 18 18.58 24.28 -2.73
N LEU A 19 19.87 24.00 -2.51
CA LEU A 19 20.45 22.68 -2.75
C LEU A 19 20.03 21.66 -1.68
N GLU A 20 19.93 22.08 -0.42
CA GLU A 20 19.44 21.26 0.69
C GLU A 20 17.95 20.91 0.52
N ALA A 21 17.14 21.86 0.07
CA ALA A 21 15.73 21.62 -0.24
C ALA A 21 15.55 20.60 -1.37
N ARG A 22 16.36 20.69 -2.44
CA ARG A 22 16.35 19.72 -3.55
C ARG A 22 16.82 18.34 -3.11
N THR A 23 17.91 18.27 -2.34
CA THR A 23 18.47 17.01 -1.82
C THR A 23 17.47 16.32 -0.88
N THR A 24 16.80 17.08 -0.02
CA THR A 24 15.78 16.56 0.89
C THR A 24 14.56 16.05 0.14
N ALA A 25 14.09 16.78 -0.87
CA ALA A 25 12.98 16.36 -1.73
C ALA A 25 13.30 15.08 -2.53
N GLU A 26 14.51 14.98 -3.10
CA GLU A 26 14.97 13.81 -3.84
C GLU A 26 15.08 12.57 -2.94
N LYS A 27 15.69 12.72 -1.76
CA LYS A 27 15.79 11.65 -0.76
C LYS A 27 14.42 11.21 -0.25
N SER A 28 13.50 12.15 -0.10
CA SER A 28 12.11 11.88 0.30
C SER A 28 11.36 11.15 -0.82
N ALA A 29 11.58 11.49 -2.09
CA ALA A 29 11.01 10.81 -3.24
C ALA A 29 11.53 9.37 -3.38
N GLU A 30 12.83 9.14 -3.17
CA GLU A 30 13.45 7.81 -3.20
C GLU A 30 12.93 6.90 -2.07
N LEU A 31 12.80 7.44 -0.85
CA LEU A 31 12.23 6.74 0.30
C LEU A 31 10.73 6.46 0.12
N THR A 32 10.00 7.37 -0.52
CA THR A 32 8.58 7.17 -0.86
C THR A 32 8.43 6.08 -1.93
N GLY A 33 9.27 6.08 -2.97
CA GLY A 33 9.29 5.03 -3.99
C GLY A 33 9.59 3.63 -3.44
N HIS A 34 10.51 3.53 -2.48
CA HIS A 34 10.80 2.26 -1.77
C HIS A 34 9.68 1.84 -0.80
N GLN A 35 8.96 2.78 -0.18
CA GLN A 35 7.85 2.45 0.72
C GLN A 35 6.58 2.05 -0.04
N VAL A 36 6.32 2.67 -1.20
CA VAL A 36 5.18 2.33 -2.06
C VAL A 36 5.32 0.91 -2.62
N SER A 37 6.53 0.49 -3.00
CA SER A 37 6.78 -0.89 -3.47
C SER A 37 6.61 -1.92 -2.35
N GLY A 38 7.08 -1.63 -1.13
CA GLY A 38 6.90 -2.52 0.03
C GLY A 38 5.44 -2.72 0.42
N GLN A 39 4.62 -1.67 0.36
CA GLN A 39 3.19 -1.75 0.67
C GLN A 39 2.42 -2.57 -0.37
N ALA A 40 2.73 -2.40 -1.65
CA ALA A 40 2.13 -3.18 -2.74
C ALA A 40 2.46 -4.68 -2.61
N TYR A 41 3.73 -5.01 -2.31
CA TYR A 41 4.15 -6.39 -2.07
C TYR A 41 3.41 -7.04 -0.89
N LYS A 42 3.11 -6.26 0.16
CA LYS A 42 2.35 -6.76 1.32
C LYS A 42 0.91 -7.12 0.94
N ILE A 43 0.25 -6.29 0.13
CA ILE A 43 -1.12 -6.57 -0.36
C ILE A 43 -1.12 -7.85 -1.22
N ILE A 44 -0.12 -7.99 -2.11
CA ILE A 44 0.03 -9.20 -2.94
C ILE A 44 0.32 -10.44 -2.08
N ALA A 45 1.15 -10.31 -1.04
CA ALA A 45 1.45 -11.39 -0.12
C ALA A 45 0.23 -11.81 0.71
N GLU A 46 -0.61 -10.87 1.15
CA GLU A 46 -1.86 -11.16 1.86
C GLU A 46 -2.86 -11.88 0.95
N LEU A 47 -2.97 -11.49 -0.32
CA LEU A 47 -3.82 -12.16 -1.32
C LEU A 47 -3.33 -13.59 -1.61
N LEU A 48 -2.04 -13.76 -1.89
CA LEU A 48 -1.45 -15.06 -2.17
C LEU A 48 -1.51 -15.98 -0.95
N GLY A 49 -1.26 -15.45 0.26
CA GLY A 49 -1.33 -16.21 1.50
C GLY A 49 -2.70 -16.86 1.72
N GLY A 50 -3.79 -16.12 1.47
CA GLY A 50 -5.14 -16.67 1.56
C GLY A 50 -5.43 -17.80 0.56
N VAL A 51 -4.96 -17.64 -0.69
CA VAL A 51 -5.11 -18.66 -1.74
C VAL A 51 -4.32 -19.93 -1.41
N PHE A 52 -3.06 -19.79 -0.99
CA PHE A 52 -2.23 -20.93 -0.61
C PHE A 52 -2.80 -21.70 0.57
N VAL A 53 -3.34 -21.02 1.59
CA VAL A 53 -4.02 -21.66 2.72
C VAL A 53 -5.26 -22.43 2.26
N GLY A 54 -6.09 -21.83 1.39
CA GLY A 54 -7.27 -22.50 0.84
C GLY A 54 -6.94 -23.75 0.02
N LEU A 55 -5.90 -23.67 -0.82
CA LEU A 55 -5.42 -24.79 -1.62
C LEU A 55 -4.81 -25.90 -0.74
N ALA A 56 -3.97 -25.55 0.23
CA ALA A 56 -3.37 -26.52 1.15
C ALA A 56 -4.44 -27.26 1.94
N PHE A 57 -5.41 -26.53 2.52
CA PHE A 57 -6.48 -27.13 3.29
C PHE A 57 -7.41 -27.99 2.42
N GLY A 58 -7.77 -27.52 1.23
CA GLY A 58 -8.58 -28.26 0.26
C GLY A 58 -7.90 -29.54 -0.22
N ALA A 59 -6.59 -29.50 -0.48
CA ALA A 59 -5.81 -30.66 -0.90
C ALA A 59 -5.69 -31.73 0.21
N ILE A 60 -5.50 -31.30 1.47
CA ILE A 60 -5.47 -32.20 2.63
C ILE A 60 -6.85 -32.87 2.81
N ALA A 61 -7.93 -32.09 2.72
CA ALA A 61 -9.29 -32.62 2.81
C ALA A 61 -9.55 -33.66 1.70
N ASP A 62 -9.16 -33.37 0.46
CA ASP A 62 -9.29 -34.30 -0.66
C ASP A 62 -8.50 -35.60 -0.47
N TRP A 63 -7.33 -35.54 0.17
CA TRP A 63 -6.52 -36.71 0.45
C TRP A 63 -7.10 -37.55 1.60
N ALA A 64 -7.61 -36.92 2.65
CA ALA A 64 -8.19 -37.61 3.80
C ALA A 64 -9.56 -38.24 3.50
N LEU A 65 -10.38 -37.58 2.70
CA LEU A 65 -11.75 -38.01 2.39
C LEU A 65 -11.84 -38.82 1.09
N GLY A 66 -10.79 -38.84 0.27
CA GLY A 66 -10.78 -39.50 -1.04
C GLY A 66 -11.70 -38.85 -2.07
N THR A 67 -12.24 -37.67 -1.79
CA THR A 67 -13.29 -36.98 -2.57
C THR A 67 -12.80 -36.20 -3.79
N ARG A 68 -11.59 -36.48 -4.30
CA ARG A 68 -10.93 -35.67 -5.32
C ARG A 68 -11.83 -35.41 -6.54
N PRO A 69 -12.11 -34.14 -6.95
CA PRO A 69 -11.54 -32.86 -6.47
C PRO A 69 -12.48 -31.99 -5.60
N TRP A 70 -13.50 -32.57 -4.95
CA TRP A 70 -14.52 -31.80 -4.23
C TRP A 70 -13.99 -31.03 -3.01
N GLY A 71 -12.97 -31.56 -2.33
CA GLY A 71 -12.29 -30.90 -1.22
C GLY A 71 -11.48 -29.69 -1.67
N LEU A 72 -10.85 -29.72 -2.85
CA LEU A 72 -10.22 -28.54 -3.46
C LEU A 72 -11.25 -27.48 -3.85
N ILE A 73 -12.36 -27.87 -4.50
CA ILE A 73 -13.43 -26.92 -4.86
C ILE A 73 -14.00 -26.26 -3.60
N GLY A 74 -14.34 -27.06 -2.59
CA GLY A 74 -14.81 -26.57 -1.30
C GLY A 74 -13.77 -25.69 -0.61
N GLY A 75 -12.50 -26.10 -0.59
CA GLY A 75 -11.39 -25.39 0.05
C GLY A 75 -11.11 -24.01 -0.57
N VAL A 76 -11.17 -23.91 -1.90
CA VAL A 76 -11.05 -22.62 -2.61
C VAL A 76 -12.23 -21.70 -2.28
N LEU A 77 -13.46 -22.21 -2.34
CA LEU A 77 -14.65 -21.42 -2.01
C LEU A 77 -14.64 -20.96 -0.55
N LEU A 78 -14.24 -21.83 0.38
CA LEU A 78 -14.13 -21.49 1.80
C LEU A 78 -13.02 -20.47 2.04
N GLY A 79 -11.86 -20.64 1.41
CA GLY A 79 -10.75 -19.68 1.47
C GLY A 79 -11.14 -18.30 0.94
N PHE A 80 -11.88 -18.25 -0.17
CA PHE A 80 -12.42 -17.02 -0.72
C PHE A 80 -13.43 -16.34 0.22
N ALA A 81 -14.39 -17.11 0.76
CA ALA A 81 -15.34 -16.61 1.74
C ALA A 81 -14.64 -16.07 2.99
N LEU A 82 -13.59 -16.75 3.46
CA LEU A 82 -12.79 -16.33 4.61
C LEU A 82 -12.02 -15.03 4.34
N SER A 83 -11.46 -14.88 3.13
CA SER A 83 -10.81 -13.64 2.68
C SER A 83 -11.78 -12.45 2.68
N ILE A 84 -12.97 -12.60 2.08
CA ILE A 84 -14.02 -11.57 2.11
C ILE A 84 -14.44 -11.24 3.54
N TYR A 85 -14.61 -12.25 4.38
CA TYR A 85 -14.95 -12.06 5.79
C TYR A 85 -13.89 -11.25 6.52
N MET A 86 -12.60 -11.52 6.29
CA MET A 86 -11.49 -10.81 6.92
C MET A 86 -11.38 -9.35 6.43
N ALA A 87 -11.60 -9.12 5.13
CA ALA A 87 -11.66 -7.78 4.56
C ALA A 87 -12.82 -6.96 5.15
N ARG A 88 -14.03 -7.54 5.19
CA ARG A 88 -15.21 -6.92 5.80
C ARG A 88 -15.02 -6.67 7.29
N ARG A 89 -14.38 -7.60 8.02
CA ARG A 89 -14.07 -7.43 9.44
C ARG A 89 -13.13 -6.25 9.68
N THR A 90 -12.15 -6.07 8.80
CA THR A 90 -11.18 -4.96 8.84
C THR A 90 -11.87 -3.64 8.52
N ALA A 91 -12.66 -3.58 7.44
CA ALA A 91 -13.47 -2.42 7.08
C ALA A 91 -14.41 -2.00 8.23
N ASN A 92 -15.14 -2.94 8.82
CA ASN A 92 -16.00 -2.69 9.98
C ASN A 92 -15.21 -2.16 11.19
N ARG A 93 -13.97 -2.64 11.41
CA ARG A 93 -13.11 -2.16 12.50
C ARG A 93 -12.65 -0.72 12.26
N LEU A 94 -12.37 -0.35 11.01
CA LEU A 94 -12.03 1.03 10.65
C LEU A 94 -13.25 1.95 10.81
N MET A 95 -14.42 1.54 10.32
CA MET A 95 -15.66 2.31 10.47
C MET A 95 -16.06 2.48 11.94
N ALA A 96 -15.89 1.44 12.76
CA ALA A 96 -16.15 1.53 14.21
C ALA A 96 -15.20 2.51 14.90
N GLN A 97 -13.91 2.54 14.51
CA GLN A 97 -12.95 3.51 15.02
C GLN A 97 -13.26 4.94 14.55
N ALA A 98 -13.64 5.12 13.28
CA ALA A 98 -14.05 6.42 12.74
C ALA A 98 -15.29 6.97 13.46
N LYS A 99 -16.29 6.10 13.72
CA LYS A 99 -17.49 6.47 14.48
C LYS A 99 -17.17 6.82 15.94
N ALA A 100 -16.24 6.11 16.57
CA ALA A 100 -15.79 6.39 17.93
C ALA A 100 -14.96 7.69 18.04
N GLN A 101 -14.28 8.09 16.96
CA GLN A 101 -13.47 9.32 16.89
C GLN A 101 -14.26 10.53 16.35
N GLY A 102 -15.54 10.37 15.99
CA GLY A 102 -16.39 11.47 15.51
C GLY A 102 -16.04 12.01 14.11
N THR A 103 -15.10 11.38 13.41
CA THR A 103 -14.63 11.81 12.10
C THR A 103 -15.30 10.97 11.01
N THR A 104 -16.31 11.51 10.35
CA THR A 104 -16.74 11.00 9.04
C THR A 104 -15.64 11.34 8.04
N ALA A 105 -14.68 10.45 7.84
CA ALA A 105 -13.69 10.61 6.79
C ALA A 105 -14.41 10.61 5.43
N PRO A 106 -14.27 11.65 4.60
CA PRO A 106 -14.70 11.60 3.22
C PRO A 106 -13.97 10.43 2.55
N ALA A 107 -14.67 9.64 1.74
CA ALA A 107 -14.02 8.69 0.86
C ALA A 107 -13.09 9.49 -0.06
N GLU A 108 -11.77 9.44 0.18
CA GLU A 108 -10.83 10.12 -0.71
C GLU A 108 -10.96 9.51 -2.11
N PRO A 109 -11.12 10.34 -3.16
CA PRO A 109 -11.32 9.86 -4.51
C PRO A 109 -10.14 9.01 -4.97
N TYR A 110 -10.46 7.96 -5.72
CA TYR A 110 -9.49 7.27 -6.58
C TYR A 110 -8.78 8.33 -7.42
N VAL A 111 -7.46 8.48 -7.25
CA VAL A 111 -6.64 9.30 -8.15
C VAL A 111 -6.51 8.46 -9.43
N GLU A 112 -7.22 8.86 -10.49
CA GLU A 112 -6.93 8.38 -11.83
C GLU A 112 -5.44 8.62 -12.09
N ALA A 113 -4.71 7.56 -12.40
CA ALA A 113 -3.38 7.71 -12.96
C ALA A 113 -3.58 8.36 -14.32
N ASP A 114 -3.25 9.65 -14.42
CA ASP A 114 -3.24 10.36 -15.69
C ASP A 114 -2.28 9.62 -16.65
N GLU A 115 -2.84 8.86 -17.59
CA GLU A 115 -2.13 8.35 -18.76
C GLU A 115 -2.13 9.45 -19.84
N ASP A 116 -1.44 10.56 -19.60
CA ASP A 116 -1.09 11.55 -20.62
C ASP A 116 0.36 11.34 -21.09
N GLY A 117 0.53 10.22 -21.79
CA GLY A 117 1.78 9.79 -22.41
C GLY A 117 1.70 9.69 -23.93
N GLU A 118 1.02 10.61 -24.62
CA GLU A 118 1.17 10.76 -26.08
C GLU A 118 1.51 12.21 -26.45
N ARG A 119 2.76 12.40 -26.87
CA ARG A 119 3.23 13.53 -27.68
C ARG A 119 3.76 12.98 -28.99
#